data_AF-X0TLI0-F1
#
_entry.id   AF-X0TLI0-F1
#
_cell.length_a   1.000
_cell.length_b   1.000
_cell.length_c   1.000
_cell.angle_alpha   90.00
_cell.angle_beta   90.00
_cell.angle_gamma   90.00
#
_symmetry.space_group_name_H-M   'P 1'
#
loop_
_entity.id
_entity.type
_entity.pdbx_description
1 polymer ?
#
loop_
_entity_poly.entity_id
_entity_poly.type
_entity_poly.pdbx_seq_one_letter_code
_entity_poly.pdbx_strand_id
1 'polypeptide(L)'
;VASVDPVELRKEILQLTKLVNQAKRLEQREIESKLTKLKAVLTEQGIFADSKMKLLLFTEHKDTLDFLTGKLRDWGLSITQIHGSMKIGNRDVPGSRLCAEREFREEAQVLVATEAAGEGINLQFCWFMINYDIPWNPVRLEQRMGRIHRYGQEKDCLILNFVSTNTREGRVLAKLFDRLKQIERDLDPARTGQVFNVLGDIFPANQLERMIRDMYARNLTEAVIKDRIVDEVDIERFRKITNSTLEGLAKRELNLSALIGKRAEAKERRLVPEV
;
A
#
# COMPACT_ATOMS: atom_id res chain seq x y z
N VAL A 1 42.35 -9.32 6.41
CA VAL A 1 41.87 -8.14 5.66
C VAL A 1 41.85 -8.55 4.19
N ALA A 2 40.68 -8.60 3.54
CA ALA A 2 40.60 -9.01 2.14
C ALA A 2 41.45 -8.05 1.29
N SER A 3 42.49 -8.58 0.65
CA SER A 3 43.31 -7.83 -0.31
C SER A 3 42.46 -7.63 -1.56
N VAL A 4 41.92 -6.42 -1.72
CA VAL A 4 41.14 -6.08 -2.91
C VAL A 4 42.13 -5.70 -4.03
N ASP A 5 42.07 -6.40 -5.16
CA ASP A 5 42.92 -6.13 -6.31
C ASP A 5 42.62 -4.71 -6.87
N PRO A 6 43.61 -3.79 -6.87
CA PRO A 6 43.44 -2.44 -7.42
C PRO A 6 42.98 -2.42 -8.88
N VAL A 7 43.28 -3.46 -9.66
CA VAL A 7 42.87 -3.56 -11.06
C VAL A 7 41.39 -3.91 -11.19
N GLU A 8 40.89 -4.83 -10.36
CA GLU A 8 39.46 -5.15 -10.32
C GLU A 8 38.62 -3.96 -9.84
N LEU A 9 39.09 -3.26 -8.80
CA LEU A 9 38.47 -2.01 -8.32
C LEU A 9 38.35 -0.96 -9.44
N ARG A 10 39.41 -0.77 -10.24
CA ARG A 10 39.35 0.17 -11.38
C ARG A 10 38.35 -0.25 -12.44
N LYS A 11 38.25 -1.55 -12.76
CA LYS A 11 37.26 -2.07 -13.70
C LYS A 11 35.83 -1.87 -13.17
N GLU A 12 35.61 -2.15 -11.89
CA GLU A 12 34.33 -1.97 -11.23
C GLU A 12 33.91 -0.49 -11.21
N ILE A 13 34.81 0.42 -10.82
CA ILE A 13 34.56 1.88 -10.85
C ILE A 13 34.17 2.32 -12.27
N LEU A 14 34.85 1.82 -13.30
CA LEU A 14 34.57 2.19 -14.69
C LEU A 14 33.18 1.68 -15.14
N GLN A 15 32.81 0.46 -14.73
CA GLN A 15 31.48 -0.11 -14.99
C GLN A 15 30.38 0.65 -14.25
N LEU A 16 30.57 0.93 -12.95
CA LEU A 16 29.63 1.73 -12.15
C LEU A 16 29.48 3.15 -12.71
N THR A 17 30.58 3.79 -13.12
CA THR A 17 30.55 5.12 -13.74
C THR A 17 29.74 5.13 -15.03
N LYS A 18 29.86 4.07 -15.86
CA LYS A 18 29.04 3.91 -17.07
C LYS A 18 27.55 3.81 -16.72
N LEU A 19 27.18 3.03 -15.71
CA LEU A 19 25.80 2.89 -15.23
C LEU A 19 25.26 4.22 -14.68
N VAL A 20 26.07 4.95 -13.90
CA VAL A 20 25.72 6.29 -13.38
C VAL A 20 25.44 7.27 -14.52
N ASN A 21 26.28 7.28 -15.57
CA ASN A 21 26.06 8.14 -16.73
C ASN A 21 24.79 7.76 -17.51
N GLN A 22 24.46 6.48 -17.60
CA GLN A 22 23.20 6.04 -18.20
C GLN A 22 22.00 6.49 -17.36
N ALA A 23 22.07 6.35 -16.03
CA ALA A 23 21.04 6.81 -15.11
C ALA A 23 20.79 8.32 -15.22
N LYS A 24 21.86 9.14 -15.20
CA LYS A 24 21.76 10.60 -15.37
C LYS A 24 21.13 11.01 -16.70
N ARG A 25 21.44 10.30 -17.80
CA ARG A 25 20.82 10.56 -19.11
C ARG A 25 19.34 10.21 -19.13
N LEU A 26 18.92 9.20 -18.38
CA LEU A 26 17.50 8.84 -18.24
C LEU A 26 16.76 9.85 -17.39
N GLU A 27 17.36 10.28 -16.27
CA GLU A 27 16.84 11.34 -15.40
C GLU A 27 16.62 12.64 -16.19
N GLN A 28 17.60 13.07 -16.98
CA GLN A 28 17.50 14.27 -17.83
C GLN A 28 16.39 14.21 -18.90
N ARG A 29 15.98 13.01 -19.32
CA ARG A 29 14.91 12.86 -20.30
C ARG A 29 13.53 13.07 -19.68
N GLU A 30 13.39 12.98 -18.36
CA GLU A 30 12.12 13.04 -17.62
C GLU A 30 11.01 12.11 -18.17
N ILE A 31 11.37 11.07 -18.93
CA ILE A 31 10.40 10.09 -19.45
C ILE A 31 10.16 9.06 -18.36
N GLU A 32 9.45 9.47 -17.32
CA GLU A 32 8.98 8.57 -16.27
C GLU A 32 7.61 8.02 -16.61
N SER A 33 7.57 6.74 -16.97
CA SER A 33 6.33 6.05 -17.34
C SER A 33 5.31 6.01 -16.20
N LYS A 34 5.76 5.76 -14.96
CA LYS A 34 4.90 5.81 -13.76
C LYS A 34 4.35 7.21 -13.50
N LEU A 35 5.18 8.25 -13.59
CA LEU A 35 4.76 9.64 -13.38
C LEU A 35 3.75 10.09 -14.45
N THR A 36 4.00 9.74 -15.71
CA THR A 36 3.08 10.01 -16.82
C THR A 36 1.74 9.31 -16.59
N LYS A 37 1.78 8.04 -16.16
CA LYS A 37 0.57 7.28 -15.84
C LYS A 37 -0.15 7.86 -14.61
N LEU A 38 0.58 8.33 -13.60
CA LEU A 38 0.02 9.02 -12.43
C LEU A 38 -0.78 10.23 -12.90
N LYS A 39 -0.17 11.12 -13.68
CA LYS A 39 -0.83 12.32 -14.21
C LYS A 39 -2.11 11.98 -14.99
N ALA A 40 -2.05 10.95 -15.85
CA ALA A 40 -3.21 10.49 -16.61
C ALA A 40 -4.34 10.00 -15.69
N VAL A 41 -4.03 9.17 -14.70
CA VAL A 41 -5.01 8.65 -13.71
C VAL A 41 -5.60 9.80 -12.88
N LEU A 42 -4.77 10.74 -12.42
CA LEU A 42 -5.24 11.90 -11.67
C LEU A 42 -6.20 12.78 -12.48
N THR A 43 -5.93 12.91 -13.79
CA THR A 43 -6.80 13.62 -14.72
C THR A 43 -8.13 12.89 -14.94
N GLU A 44 -8.06 11.58 -15.19
CA GLU A 44 -9.23 10.71 -15.42
C GLU A 44 -10.16 10.67 -14.20
N GLN A 45 -9.60 10.58 -13.00
CA GLN A 45 -10.36 10.57 -11.75
C GLN A 45 -10.82 11.97 -11.30
N GLY A 46 -10.51 13.02 -12.06
CA GLY A 46 -11.02 14.37 -11.82
C GLY A 46 -10.36 15.11 -10.65
N ILE A 47 -9.17 14.70 -10.20
CA ILE A 47 -8.53 15.35 -9.05
C ILE A 47 -8.21 16.83 -9.31
N PHE A 48 -7.86 17.16 -10.55
CA PHE A 48 -7.60 18.55 -10.94
C PHE A 48 -8.88 19.38 -11.07
N ALA A 49 -10.04 18.74 -11.14
CA ALA A 49 -11.34 19.40 -11.26
C ALA A 49 -12.05 19.57 -9.91
N ASP A 50 -11.84 18.64 -8.95
CA ASP A 50 -12.44 18.69 -7.61
C ASP A 50 -11.39 18.83 -6.51
N SER A 51 -11.29 20.04 -5.95
CA SER A 51 -10.37 20.34 -4.84
C SER A 51 -10.76 19.69 -3.51
N LYS A 52 -11.99 19.18 -3.39
CA LYS A 52 -12.45 18.44 -2.20
C LYS A 52 -12.04 16.98 -2.24
N MET A 53 -11.64 16.47 -3.40
CA MET A 53 -11.22 15.08 -3.55
C MET A 53 -9.86 14.85 -2.87
N LYS A 54 -9.85 13.98 -1.86
CA LYS A 54 -8.63 13.65 -1.12
C LYS A 54 -7.96 12.43 -1.73
N LEU A 55 -6.66 12.53 -2.01
CA LEU A 55 -5.82 11.43 -2.51
C LEU A 55 -4.75 11.06 -1.49
N LEU A 56 -4.62 9.77 -1.24
CA LEU A 56 -3.53 9.19 -0.48
C LEU A 56 -2.56 8.46 -1.42
N LEU A 57 -1.33 8.93 -1.52
CA LEU A 57 -0.28 8.35 -2.34
C LEU A 57 0.79 7.69 -1.46
N PHE A 58 0.97 6.38 -1.59
CA PHE A 58 2.00 5.65 -0.87
C PHE A 58 3.22 5.35 -1.72
N THR A 59 4.39 5.48 -1.10
CA THR A 59 5.69 5.08 -1.64
C THR A 59 6.52 4.39 -0.57
N GLU A 60 7.46 3.53 -0.97
CA GLU A 60 8.34 2.84 -0.03
C GLU A 60 9.48 3.76 0.46
N HIS A 61 10.05 4.55 -0.45
CA HIS A 61 11.25 5.35 -0.18
C HIS A 61 10.92 6.83 0.03
N LYS A 62 11.69 7.47 0.92
CA LYS A 62 11.59 8.90 1.19
C LYS A 62 12.01 9.74 -0.02
N ASP A 63 13.06 9.34 -0.73
CA ASP A 63 13.54 10.08 -1.90
C ASP A 63 12.46 10.17 -2.99
N THR A 64 11.74 9.06 -3.22
CA THR A 64 10.57 9.03 -4.12
C THR A 64 9.43 9.90 -3.60
N LEU A 65 9.21 9.96 -2.28
CA LEU A 65 8.21 10.85 -1.67
C LEU A 65 8.55 12.31 -1.95
N ASP A 66 9.79 12.73 -1.68
CA ASP A 66 10.22 14.12 -1.87
C ASP A 66 10.13 14.51 -3.36
N PHE A 67 10.50 13.59 -4.27
CA PHE A 67 10.33 13.75 -5.71
C PHE A 67 8.86 13.94 -6.13
N LEU A 68 7.97 13.05 -5.68
CA LEU A 68 6.54 13.13 -6.00
C LEU A 68 5.90 14.39 -5.44
N THR A 69 6.25 14.78 -4.21
CA THR A 69 5.78 16.04 -3.60
C THR A 69 6.16 17.24 -4.47
N GLY A 70 7.38 17.30 -5.00
CA GLY A 70 7.80 18.35 -5.93
C GLY A 70 6.96 18.38 -7.20
N LYS A 71 6.90 17.25 -7.92
CA LYS A 71 6.17 17.16 -9.20
C LYS A 71 4.67 17.43 -9.08
N LEU A 72 4.04 16.96 -8.01
CA LEU A 72 2.62 17.19 -7.78
C LEU A 72 2.33 18.65 -7.40
N ARG A 73 3.24 19.33 -6.67
CA ARG A 73 3.15 20.78 -6.42
C ARG A 73 3.29 21.57 -7.71
N ASP A 74 4.19 21.17 -8.60
CA ASP A 74 4.34 21.78 -9.93
C ASP A 74 3.05 21.65 -10.77
N TRP A 75 2.22 20.64 -10.49
CA TRP A 75 0.91 20.47 -11.14
C TRP A 75 -0.21 21.26 -10.46
N GLY A 76 0.09 22.07 -9.44
CA GLY A 76 -0.87 22.96 -8.78
C GLY A 76 -1.70 22.32 -7.67
N LEU A 77 -1.34 21.12 -7.20
CA LEU A 77 -2.06 20.44 -6.12
C LEU A 77 -1.56 20.91 -4.75
N SER A 78 -2.47 21.01 -3.76
CA SER A 78 -2.08 21.23 -2.35
C SER A 78 -1.69 19.90 -1.70
N ILE A 79 -0.51 19.86 -1.06
CA ILE A 79 0.12 18.61 -0.66
C ILE A 79 0.70 18.72 0.73
N THR A 80 0.48 17.66 1.51
CA THR A 80 1.21 17.39 2.73
C THR A 80 1.89 16.02 2.66
N GLN A 81 2.83 15.77 3.56
CA GLN A 81 3.64 14.56 3.52
C GLN A 81 3.85 13.98 4.90
N ILE A 82 3.94 12.65 4.97
CA ILE A 82 4.24 11.95 6.22
C ILE A 82 5.32 10.90 5.96
N HIS A 83 6.46 11.03 6.62
CA HIS A 83 7.57 10.08 6.52
C HIS A 83 8.09 9.65 7.90
N GLY A 84 8.85 8.55 7.91
CA GLY A 84 9.31 7.90 9.14
C GLY A 84 10.08 8.81 10.12
N SER A 85 10.84 9.78 9.61
CA SER A 85 11.60 10.71 10.47
C SER A 85 10.77 11.82 11.12
N MET A 86 9.47 11.93 10.82
CA MET A 86 8.57 12.86 11.53
C MET A 86 8.17 12.28 12.88
N LYS A 87 8.23 13.11 13.92
CA LYS A 87 7.71 12.76 15.24
C LYS A 87 6.17 12.73 15.17
N ILE A 88 5.54 11.86 15.96
CA ILE A 88 4.07 11.81 16.07
C ILE A 88 3.54 13.20 16.46
N GLY A 89 4.17 13.83 17.48
CA GLY A 89 3.87 15.18 17.96
C GLY A 89 2.39 15.37 18.31
N ASN A 90 1.91 16.62 18.24
CA ASN A 90 0.50 16.97 18.34
C ASN A 90 0.07 17.75 17.08
N ARG A 91 -1.22 18.06 16.94
CA ARG A 91 -1.75 18.74 15.75
C ARG A 91 -1.22 20.16 15.57
N ASP A 92 -0.68 20.78 16.61
CA ASP A 92 -0.24 22.18 16.59
C ASP A 92 1.26 22.35 16.36
N VAL A 93 2.04 21.28 16.50
CA VAL A 93 3.48 21.27 16.22
C VAL A 93 3.70 21.09 14.73
N PRO A 94 4.27 22.09 14.02
CA PRO A 94 4.59 21.98 12.60
C PRO A 94 5.55 20.82 12.34
N GLY A 95 5.33 20.09 11.24
CA GLY A 95 6.17 18.94 10.88
C GLY A 95 5.94 17.68 11.71
N SER A 96 4.92 17.66 12.58
CA SER A 96 4.46 16.44 13.24
C SER A 96 3.54 15.63 12.32
N ARG A 97 3.42 14.31 12.58
CA ARG A 97 2.51 13.44 11.83
C ARG A 97 1.05 13.84 12.01
N LEU A 98 0.65 14.25 13.23
CA LEU A 98 -0.72 14.67 13.52
C LEU A 98 -1.06 16.04 12.93
N CYS A 99 -0.08 16.94 12.79
CA CYS A 99 -0.25 18.20 12.08
C CYS A 99 -0.47 17.96 10.59
N ALA A 100 0.34 17.09 9.96
CA ALA A 100 0.16 16.69 8.56
C ALA A 100 -1.18 15.95 8.32
N GLU A 101 -1.66 15.13 9.27
CA GLU A 101 -3.01 14.55 9.20
C GLU A 101 -4.10 15.65 9.18
N ARG A 102 -3.98 16.65 10.05
CA ARG A 102 -4.92 17.78 10.10
C ARG A 102 -4.87 18.56 8.79
N GLU A 103 -3.68 18.90 8.33
CA GLU A 103 -3.46 19.59 7.05
C GLU A 103 -4.10 18.81 5.90
N PHE A 104 -3.91 17.49 5.84
CA PHE A 104 -4.57 16.65 4.83
C PHE A 104 -6.09 16.68 4.91
N ARG A 105 -6.65 16.69 6.12
CA ARG A 105 -8.10 16.76 6.31
C ARG A 105 -8.67 18.09 5.86
N GLU A 106 -8.04 19.20 6.24
CA GLU A 106 -8.62 20.54 6.18
C GLU A 106 -8.16 21.35 4.96
N GLU A 107 -6.90 21.21 4.54
CA GLU A 107 -6.24 22.14 3.60
C GLU A 107 -5.66 21.44 2.35
N ALA A 108 -4.88 20.38 2.55
CA ALA A 108 -4.18 19.67 1.49
C ALA A 108 -5.09 18.66 0.80
N GLN A 109 -4.97 18.59 -0.52
CA GLN A 109 -5.72 17.68 -1.37
C GLN A 109 -5.04 16.31 -1.50
N VAL A 110 -3.71 16.29 -1.43
CA VAL A 110 -2.90 15.07 -1.55
C VAL A 110 -2.06 14.87 -0.30
N LEU A 111 -2.02 13.63 0.19
CA LEU A 111 -1.07 13.19 1.20
C LEU A 111 -0.13 12.17 0.56
N VAL A 112 1.17 12.46 0.54
CA VAL A 112 2.21 11.50 0.15
C VAL A 112 2.82 10.89 1.41
N ALA A 113 2.79 9.56 1.55
CA ALA A 113 3.23 8.89 2.77
C ALA A 113 4.19 7.74 2.51
N THR A 114 5.17 7.56 3.39
CA THR A 114 5.96 6.32 3.47
C THR A 114 5.37 5.31 4.45
N GLU A 115 5.79 4.06 4.37
CA GLU A 115 5.29 3.00 5.26
C GLU A 115 5.51 3.28 6.74
N ALA A 116 6.69 3.79 7.10
CA ALA A 116 7.04 4.11 8.49
C ALA A 116 6.13 5.18 9.13
N ALA A 117 5.27 5.80 8.31
CA ALA A 117 4.40 6.91 8.62
C ALA A 117 2.90 6.56 8.57
N GLY A 118 2.51 5.42 7.99
CA GLY A 118 1.10 5.02 7.80
C GLY A 118 0.42 4.40 9.02
N GLU A 119 1.17 4.11 10.09
CA GLU A 119 0.62 3.55 11.32
C GLU A 119 0.13 4.64 12.28
N GLY A 120 -1.07 4.43 12.85
CA GLY A 120 -1.62 5.29 13.92
C GLY A 120 -2.36 6.54 13.48
N ILE A 121 -2.57 6.75 12.18
CA ILE A 121 -3.25 7.94 11.62
C ILE A 121 -4.64 7.58 11.11
N ASN A 122 -5.63 8.45 11.34
CA ASN A 122 -7.01 8.23 10.88
C ASN A 122 -7.26 8.89 9.52
N LEU A 123 -7.33 8.08 8.46
CA LEU A 123 -7.49 8.52 7.07
C LEU A 123 -8.87 8.16 6.48
N GLN A 124 -9.86 7.86 7.31
CA GLN A 124 -11.23 7.47 6.90
C GLN A 124 -11.95 8.51 6.02
N PHE A 125 -11.55 9.77 6.06
CA PHE A 125 -12.13 10.83 5.22
C PHE A 125 -11.64 10.78 3.76
N CYS A 126 -10.63 9.96 3.47
CA CYS A 126 -10.10 9.71 2.14
C CYS A 126 -10.68 8.40 1.59
N TRP A 127 -11.07 8.41 0.32
CA TRP A 127 -11.60 7.25 -0.38
C TRP A 127 -10.78 6.88 -1.62
N PHE A 128 -9.80 7.72 -2.02
CA PHE A 128 -8.94 7.44 -3.17
C PHE A 128 -7.48 7.23 -2.74
N MET A 129 -6.94 6.04 -3.01
CA MET A 129 -5.57 5.65 -2.67
C MET A 129 -4.83 5.13 -3.89
N ILE A 130 -3.57 5.53 -4.02
CA ILE A 130 -2.65 5.00 -5.02
C ILE A 130 -1.40 4.50 -4.30
N ASN A 131 -1.03 3.24 -4.54
CA ASN A 131 0.28 2.70 -4.19
C ASN A 131 1.21 2.89 -5.38
N TYR A 132 2.09 3.91 -5.30
CA TYR A 132 3.09 4.18 -6.33
C TYR A 132 4.13 3.06 -6.40
N ASP A 133 4.54 2.58 -5.21
CA ASP A 133 5.36 1.40 -5.02
C ASP A 133 4.61 0.40 -4.14
N ILE A 134 4.60 -0.86 -4.59
CA ILE A 134 3.87 -1.95 -3.94
C ILE A 134 4.82 -2.65 -3.00
N PRO A 135 4.48 -2.76 -1.70
CA PRO A 135 5.30 -3.51 -0.78
C PRO A 135 5.26 -5.00 -1.15
N TRP A 136 6.40 -5.66 -1.03
CA TRP A 136 6.51 -7.11 -1.18
C TRP A 136 5.80 -7.90 -0.08
N ASN A 137 5.30 -7.22 0.95
CA ASN A 137 4.54 -7.83 2.03
C ASN A 137 3.05 -7.55 1.85
N PRO A 138 2.24 -8.57 1.50
CA PRO A 138 0.81 -8.40 1.27
C PRO A 138 0.02 -7.93 2.50
N VAL A 139 0.46 -8.29 3.71
CA VAL A 139 -0.12 -7.80 4.97
C VAL A 139 -0.05 -6.27 5.04
N ARG A 140 1.02 -5.67 4.53
CA ARG A 140 1.15 -4.21 4.52
C ARG A 140 0.16 -3.55 3.57
N LEU A 141 -0.12 -4.18 2.42
CA LEU A 141 -1.12 -3.68 1.48
C LEU A 141 -2.53 -3.70 2.11
N GLU A 142 -2.86 -4.80 2.78
CA GLU A 142 -4.12 -4.94 3.53
C GLU A 142 -4.23 -3.88 4.64
N GLN A 143 -3.17 -3.68 5.41
CA GLN A 143 -3.13 -2.65 6.45
C GLN A 143 -3.30 -1.23 5.90
N ARG A 144 -2.76 -0.93 4.70
CA ARG A 144 -2.97 0.36 4.02
C ARG A 144 -4.44 0.53 3.65
N MET A 145 -5.06 -0.48 3.04
CA MET A 145 -6.48 -0.47 2.69
C MET A 145 -7.36 -0.25 3.93
N GLY A 146 -7.08 -0.95 5.03
CA GLY A 146 -7.78 -0.78 6.31
C GLY A 146 -7.66 0.61 6.95
N ARG A 147 -6.89 1.55 6.37
CA ARG A 147 -6.87 2.97 6.78
C ARG A 147 -8.02 3.79 6.18
N ILE A 148 -8.47 3.42 4.99
CA ILE A 148 -9.55 4.12 4.26
C ILE A 148 -10.85 3.33 4.26
N HIS A 149 -10.76 1.99 4.22
CA HIS A 149 -11.89 1.08 4.19
C HIS A 149 -12.19 0.58 5.61
N ARG A 150 -12.98 1.36 6.35
CA ARG A 150 -13.44 1.04 7.72
C ARG A 150 -14.95 1.22 7.81
N TYR A 151 -15.56 0.61 8.82
CA TYR A 151 -16.97 0.77 9.14
C TYR A 151 -17.34 2.27 9.23
N GLY A 152 -18.38 2.68 8.48
CA GLY A 152 -18.82 4.07 8.38
C GLY A 152 -18.26 4.87 7.19
N GLN A 153 -17.52 4.25 6.28
CA GLN A 153 -17.18 4.85 4.99
C GLN A 153 -18.42 4.86 4.08
N GLU A 154 -18.82 6.04 3.62
CA GLU A 154 -20.01 6.22 2.76
C GLU A 154 -19.67 6.20 1.26
N LYS A 155 -18.38 6.36 0.92
CA LYS A 155 -17.91 6.39 -0.47
C LYS A 155 -17.20 5.08 -0.85
N ASP A 156 -17.35 4.67 -2.10
CA ASP A 156 -16.60 3.54 -2.63
C ASP A 156 -15.10 3.85 -2.63
N CYS A 157 -14.33 3.03 -1.91
CA CYS A 157 -12.88 3.18 -1.82
C CYS A 157 -12.22 2.73 -3.14
N LEU A 158 -11.58 3.66 -3.84
CA LEU A 158 -10.79 3.39 -5.04
C LEU A 158 -9.32 3.19 -4.67
N ILE A 159 -8.78 2.00 -4.94
CA ILE A 159 -7.38 1.64 -4.65
C ILE A 159 -6.69 1.23 -5.93
N LEU A 160 -5.64 1.96 -6.31
CA LEU A 160 -4.84 1.67 -7.50
C LEU A 160 -3.42 1.27 -7.12
N ASN A 161 -2.92 0.22 -7.76
CA ASN A 161 -1.59 -0.33 -7.52
C ASN A 161 -0.74 -0.21 -8.78
N PHE A 162 0.38 0.52 -8.71
CA PHE A 162 1.25 0.71 -9.86
C PHE A 162 2.32 -0.39 -9.93
N VAL A 163 2.36 -1.09 -11.07
CA VAL A 163 3.31 -2.18 -11.32
C VAL A 163 4.07 -1.90 -12.61
N SER A 164 5.40 -1.93 -12.55
CA SER A 164 6.27 -1.84 -13.73
C SER A 164 6.44 -3.22 -14.37
N THR A 165 5.64 -3.56 -15.38
CA THR A 165 5.64 -4.89 -16.02
C THR A 165 6.86 -5.18 -16.91
N ASN A 166 7.70 -4.17 -17.17
CA ASN A 166 8.97 -4.35 -17.88
C ASN A 166 10.08 -4.97 -17.01
N THR A 167 9.87 -5.16 -15.71
CA THR A 167 10.79 -5.86 -14.80
C THR A 167 10.32 -7.31 -14.53
N ARG A 168 11.22 -8.20 -14.12
CA ARG A 168 10.88 -9.61 -13.82
C ARG A 168 9.92 -9.67 -12.62
N GLU A 169 10.21 -8.85 -11.63
CA GLU A 169 9.54 -8.67 -10.37
C GLU A 169 8.14 -8.08 -10.58
N GLY A 170 8.02 -7.07 -11.45
CA GLY A 170 6.73 -6.52 -11.83
C GLY A 170 5.86 -7.53 -12.57
N ARG A 171 6.43 -8.43 -13.38
CA ARG A 171 5.66 -9.53 -14.00
C ARG A 171 5.18 -10.56 -12.98
N VAL A 172 5.96 -10.82 -11.94
CA VAL A 172 5.56 -11.67 -10.81
C VAL A 172 4.39 -11.02 -10.04
N LEU A 173 4.54 -9.73 -9.69
CA LEU A 173 3.48 -8.96 -9.01
C LEU A 173 2.21 -8.86 -9.86
N ALA A 174 2.33 -8.59 -11.16
CA ALA A 174 1.18 -8.54 -12.06
C ALA A 174 0.42 -9.87 -12.06
N LYS A 175 1.12 -11.00 -12.17
CA LYS A 175 0.51 -12.33 -12.12
C LYS A 175 -0.22 -12.57 -10.79
N LEU A 176 0.37 -12.16 -9.67
CA LEU A 176 -0.26 -12.24 -8.36
C LEU A 176 -1.58 -11.45 -8.31
N PHE A 177 -1.56 -10.18 -8.73
CA PHE A 177 -2.76 -9.34 -8.73
C PHE A 177 -3.83 -9.82 -9.70
N ASP A 178 -3.44 -10.37 -10.86
CA ASP A 178 -4.40 -10.96 -11.80
C ASP A 178 -5.12 -12.17 -11.20
N ARG A 179 -4.39 -13.00 -10.43
CA ARG A 179 -4.99 -14.12 -9.71
C ARG A 179 -5.90 -13.66 -8.58
N LEU A 180 -5.49 -12.64 -7.81
CA LEU A 180 -6.34 -12.06 -6.77
C LEU A 180 -7.63 -11.48 -7.34
N LYS A 181 -7.56 -10.76 -8.47
CA LYS A 181 -8.74 -10.25 -9.18
C LYS A 181 -9.67 -11.36 -9.68
N GLN A 182 -9.11 -12.48 -10.12
CA GLN A 182 -9.92 -13.63 -10.54
C GLN A 182 -10.68 -14.20 -9.34
N ILE A 183 -9.99 -14.40 -8.22
CA ILE A 183 -10.61 -14.88 -6.98
C ILE A 183 -11.66 -13.91 -6.46
N GLU A 184 -11.39 -12.61 -6.49
CA GLU A 184 -12.35 -11.57 -6.09
C GLU A 184 -13.64 -11.69 -6.90
N ARG A 185 -13.56 -11.90 -8.22
CA ARG A 185 -14.75 -12.11 -9.06
C ARG A 185 -15.53 -13.37 -8.69
N ASP A 186 -14.83 -14.43 -8.30
CA ASP A 186 -15.43 -15.75 -8.03
C ASP A 186 -16.02 -15.86 -6.60
N LEU A 187 -15.40 -15.19 -5.61
CA LEU A 187 -15.77 -15.28 -4.19
C LEU A 187 -16.48 -14.05 -3.65
N ASP A 188 -16.25 -12.87 -4.23
CA ASP A 188 -16.84 -11.60 -3.80
C ASP A 188 -17.42 -10.85 -5.01
N PRO A 189 -18.46 -11.41 -5.67
CA PRO A 189 -19.06 -10.81 -6.86
C PRO A 189 -19.68 -9.43 -6.57
N ALA A 190 -20.03 -9.16 -5.31
CA ALA A 190 -20.52 -7.87 -4.84
C ALA A 190 -19.40 -6.85 -4.54
N ARG A 191 -18.12 -7.23 -4.68
CA ARG A 191 -16.93 -6.40 -4.40
C ARG A 191 -16.97 -5.72 -3.04
N THR A 192 -17.35 -6.49 -2.02
CA THR A 192 -17.39 -6.05 -0.62
C THR A 192 -15.99 -5.79 -0.03
N GLY A 193 -14.93 -6.16 -0.75
CA GLY A 193 -13.54 -5.98 -0.34
C GLY A 193 -13.06 -7.04 0.66
N GLN A 194 -13.87 -8.08 0.89
CA GLN A 194 -13.58 -9.15 1.85
C GLN A 194 -12.35 -9.97 1.44
N VAL A 195 -12.14 -10.18 0.13
CA VAL A 195 -10.99 -10.96 -0.38
C VAL A 195 -9.65 -10.28 -0.07
N PHE A 196 -9.60 -8.95 -0.09
CA PHE A 196 -8.39 -8.22 0.25
C PHE A 196 -8.09 -8.23 1.77
N ASN A 197 -9.10 -8.36 2.64
CA ASN A 197 -8.93 -8.48 4.09
C ASN A 197 -8.39 -9.84 4.55
N VAL A 198 -8.28 -10.82 3.65
CA VAL A 198 -7.77 -12.17 3.97
C VAL A 198 -6.38 -12.38 3.38
N LEU A 199 -5.85 -11.38 2.67
CA LEU A 199 -4.60 -11.49 1.93
C LEU A 199 -3.42 -11.84 2.85
N GLY A 200 -3.37 -11.28 4.06
CA GLY A 200 -2.35 -11.59 5.07
C GLY A 200 -2.40 -13.01 5.62
N ASP A 201 -3.57 -13.65 5.62
CA ASP A 201 -3.74 -15.05 6.08
C ASP A 201 -3.23 -16.06 5.04
N ILE A 202 -3.26 -15.68 3.77
CA ILE A 202 -2.86 -16.52 2.64
C ILE A 202 -1.36 -16.41 2.37
N PHE A 203 -0.86 -15.18 2.37
CA PHE A 203 0.54 -14.87 2.12
C PHE A 203 1.21 -14.36 3.39
N PRO A 204 1.90 -15.22 4.13
CA PRO A 204 2.74 -14.77 5.24
C PRO A 204 3.72 -13.69 4.76
N ALA A 205 3.91 -12.70 5.63
CA ALA A 205 4.60 -11.43 5.36
C ALA A 205 5.91 -11.52 4.55
N ASN A 206 6.67 -12.61 4.72
CA ASN A 206 8.02 -12.75 4.16
C ASN A 206 8.08 -13.63 2.90
N GLN A 207 6.97 -14.23 2.47
CA GLN A 207 6.99 -15.25 1.42
C GLN A 207 7.31 -14.66 0.05
N LEU A 208 6.58 -13.62 -0.35
CA LEU A 208 6.80 -12.97 -1.63
C LEU A 208 8.19 -12.32 -1.68
N GLU A 209 8.64 -11.67 -0.60
CA GLU A 209 10.01 -11.13 -0.52
C GLU A 209 11.07 -12.24 -0.72
N ARG A 210 10.91 -13.40 -0.06
CA ARG A 210 11.83 -14.54 -0.23
C ARG A 210 11.84 -15.05 -1.66
N MET A 211 10.69 -15.22 -2.28
CA MET A 211 10.59 -15.70 -3.67
C MET A 211 11.33 -14.79 -4.65
N ILE A 212 11.18 -13.46 -4.50
CA ILE A 212 11.92 -12.51 -5.32
C ILE A 212 13.41 -12.53 -5.01
N ARG A 213 13.81 -12.61 -3.74
CA ARG A 213 15.22 -12.73 -3.36
C ARG A 213 15.88 -13.96 -3.98
N ASP A 214 15.20 -15.10 -3.94
CA ASP A 214 15.66 -16.35 -4.55
C ASP A 214 15.73 -16.26 -6.09
N MET A 215 14.84 -15.50 -6.70
CA MET A 215 14.88 -15.19 -8.13
C MET A 215 16.17 -14.46 -8.53
N TYR A 216 16.57 -13.47 -7.73
CA TYR A 216 17.80 -12.70 -7.97
C TYR A 216 19.05 -13.51 -7.68
N ALA A 217 19.01 -14.38 -6.67
CA ALA A 217 20.08 -15.33 -6.37
C ALA A 217 20.26 -16.41 -7.47
N ARG A 218 19.43 -16.38 -8.54
CA ARG A 218 19.36 -17.38 -9.62
C ARG A 218 18.98 -18.78 -9.14
N ASN A 219 18.43 -18.89 -7.94
CA ASN A 219 17.95 -20.15 -7.38
C ASN A 219 16.58 -20.53 -7.96
N LEU A 220 15.81 -19.55 -8.45
CA LEU A 220 14.49 -19.75 -9.05
C LEU A 220 14.34 -18.97 -10.36
N THR A 221 13.65 -19.55 -11.33
CA THR A 221 13.27 -18.86 -12.57
C THR A 221 11.95 -18.12 -12.40
N GLU A 222 11.71 -17.12 -13.26
CA GLU A 222 10.45 -16.36 -13.26
C GLU A 222 9.23 -17.27 -13.48
N ALA A 223 9.37 -18.32 -14.30
CA ALA A 223 8.30 -19.28 -14.58
C ALA A 223 7.91 -20.06 -13.32
N VAL A 224 8.89 -20.63 -12.61
CA VAL A 224 8.64 -21.40 -11.38
C VAL A 224 7.94 -20.56 -10.31
N ILE A 225 8.31 -19.29 -10.18
CA ILE A 225 7.66 -18.37 -9.24
C ILE A 225 6.20 -18.11 -9.64
N LYS A 226 5.92 -17.93 -10.94
CA LYS A 226 4.54 -17.73 -11.42
C LYS A 226 3.67 -18.97 -11.22
N ASP A 227 4.21 -20.15 -11.47
CA ASP A 227 3.49 -21.42 -11.26
C ASP A 227 3.18 -21.61 -9.78
N ARG A 228 4.17 -21.35 -8.92
CA ARG A 228 3.98 -21.39 -7.47
C ARG A 228 2.93 -20.38 -6.98
N ILE A 229 2.86 -19.19 -7.56
CA ILE A 229 1.78 -18.23 -7.27
C ILE A 229 0.42 -18.82 -7.67
N VAL A 230 0.32 -19.51 -8.81
CA VAL A 230 -0.93 -20.13 -9.25
C VAL A 230 -1.37 -21.22 -8.27
N ASP A 231 -0.44 -22.05 -7.80
CA ASP A 231 -0.69 -23.14 -6.85
C ASP A 231 -1.04 -22.64 -5.44
N GLU A 232 -0.33 -21.61 -4.97
CA GLU A 232 -0.57 -21.03 -3.65
C GLU A 232 -1.84 -20.18 -3.61
N VAL A 233 -2.22 -19.58 -4.76
CA VAL A 233 -3.43 -18.79 -4.97
C VAL A 233 -4.51 -19.65 -5.61
N ASP A 234 -4.93 -20.65 -4.85
CA ASP A 234 -6.01 -21.57 -5.20
C ASP A 234 -7.37 -21.13 -4.64
N ILE A 235 -8.41 -21.21 -5.46
CA ILE A 235 -9.76 -20.73 -5.14
C ILE A 235 -10.38 -21.50 -3.97
N GLU A 236 -10.19 -22.83 -3.89
CA GLU A 236 -10.77 -23.62 -2.79
C GLU A 236 -10.11 -23.28 -1.46
N ARG A 237 -8.78 -23.11 -1.47
CA ARG A 237 -8.05 -22.65 -0.29
C ARG A 237 -8.53 -21.26 0.14
N PHE A 238 -8.67 -20.32 -0.80
CA PHE A 238 -9.21 -18.99 -0.51
C PHE A 238 -10.62 -19.06 0.06
N ARG A 239 -11.50 -19.90 -0.50
CA ARG A 239 -12.88 -20.07 -0.01
C ARG A 239 -12.89 -20.59 1.43
N LYS A 240 -12.06 -21.59 1.77
CA LYS A 240 -11.98 -22.14 3.13
C LYS A 240 -11.51 -21.10 4.14
N ILE A 241 -10.46 -20.35 3.82
CA ILE A 241 -9.92 -19.31 4.71
C ILE A 241 -10.94 -18.17 4.84
N THR A 242 -11.49 -17.68 3.73
CA THR A 242 -12.48 -16.59 3.74
C THR A 242 -13.71 -16.98 4.57
N ASN A 243 -14.26 -18.20 4.38
CA ASN A 243 -15.39 -18.67 5.18
C ASN A 243 -15.04 -18.80 6.67
N SER A 244 -13.86 -19.33 7.01
CA SER A 244 -13.42 -19.45 8.41
C SER A 244 -13.22 -18.08 9.07
N THR A 245 -12.60 -17.13 8.35
CA THR A 245 -12.36 -15.77 8.83
C THR A 245 -13.68 -15.00 8.95
N LEU A 246 -14.61 -15.15 7.98
CA LEU A 246 -15.95 -14.57 8.04
C LEU A 246 -16.78 -15.15 9.19
N GLU A 247 -16.74 -16.46 9.42
CA GLU A 247 -17.39 -17.07 10.59
C GLU A 247 -16.79 -16.54 11.91
N GLY A 248 -15.46 -16.36 11.95
CA GLY A 248 -14.76 -15.77 13.09
C GLY A 248 -15.15 -14.31 13.33
N LEU A 249 -15.25 -13.52 12.27
CA LEU A 249 -15.69 -12.12 12.31
C LEU A 249 -17.16 -12.00 12.69
N ALA A 250 -18.04 -12.80 12.10
CA ALA A 250 -19.46 -12.84 12.44
C ALA A 250 -19.69 -13.26 13.90
N LYS A 251 -18.96 -14.27 14.38
CA LYS A 251 -18.99 -14.64 15.81
C LYS A 251 -18.49 -13.50 16.70
N ARG A 252 -17.47 -12.75 16.29
CA ARG A 252 -16.98 -11.57 17.03
C ARG A 252 -17.97 -10.41 17.00
N GLU A 253 -18.59 -10.10 15.86
CA GLU A 253 -19.61 -9.06 15.75
C GLU A 253 -20.88 -9.39 16.52
N LEU A 254 -21.35 -10.65 16.49
CA LEU A 254 -22.45 -11.13 17.31
C LEU A 254 -22.13 -11.01 18.80
N ASN A 255 -20.91 -11.37 19.22
CA ASN A 255 -20.47 -11.20 20.60
C ASN A 255 -20.34 -9.71 20.99
N LEU A 256 -19.85 -8.85 20.09
CA LEU A 256 -19.74 -7.41 20.31
C LEU A 256 -21.12 -6.76 20.43
N SER A 257 -22.06 -7.15 19.58
CA SER A 257 -23.46 -6.70 19.62
C SER A 257 -24.15 -7.15 20.91
N ALA A 258 -23.91 -8.38 21.35
CA ALA A 258 -24.39 -8.89 22.64
C ALA A 258 -23.76 -8.16 23.84
N LEU A 259 -22.48 -7.80 23.77
CA LEU A 259 -21.77 -7.02 24.80
C LEU A 259 -22.25 -5.57 24.86
N ILE A 260 -22.49 -4.93 23.71
CA ILE A 260 -23.04 -3.58 23.61
C ILE A 260 -24.49 -3.56 24.12
N GLY A 261 -25.30 -4.56 23.75
CA GLY A 261 -26.65 -4.75 24.28
C GLY A 261 -26.67 -4.90 25.80
N LYS A 262 -25.79 -5.74 26.36
CA LYS A 262 -25.63 -5.90 27.81
C LYS A 262 -25.12 -4.63 28.51
N ARG A 263 -24.23 -3.85 27.88
CA ARG A 263 -23.78 -2.56 28.41
C ARG A 263 -24.89 -1.50 28.38
N ALA A 264 -25.72 -1.49 27.34
CA ALA A 264 -26.88 -0.61 27.26
C ALA A 264 -27.91 -0.96 28.34
N GLU A 265 -28.23 -2.24 28.52
CA GLU A 265 -29.12 -2.71 29.60
C GLU A 265 -28.55 -2.45 31.01
N ALA A 266 -27.24 -2.67 31.23
CA ALA A 266 -26.61 -2.40 32.53
C ALA A 266 -26.60 -0.90 32.88
N LYS A 267 -26.44 -0.04 31.88
CA LYS A 267 -26.50 1.43 32.02
C LYS A 267 -27.92 1.91 32.26
N GLU A 268 -28.91 1.26 31.66
CA GLU A 268 -30.34 1.53 31.85
C GLU A 268 -30.84 1.01 33.21
N ARG A 269 -30.24 -0.05 33.76
CA ARG A 269 -30.60 -0.65 35.07
C ARG A 269 -29.73 -0.21 36.25
N ARG A 270 -28.75 0.70 36.08
CA ARG A 270 -27.80 1.13 37.13
C ARG A 270 -27.18 -0.05 37.93
N LEU A 271 -26.86 -1.15 37.27
CA LEU A 271 -26.14 -2.25 37.91
C LEU A 271 -24.66 -2.17 37.52
N VAL A 272 -23.79 -2.23 38.53
CA VAL A 272 -22.34 -2.27 38.35
C VAL A 272 -21.99 -3.63 37.74
N PRO A 273 -21.26 -3.71 36.62
CA PRO A 273 -20.80 -4.99 36.10
C PRO A 273 -19.73 -5.56 37.04
N GLU A 274 -19.99 -6.74 37.62
CA GLU A 274 -18.93 -7.55 38.24
C GLU A 274 -17.98 -8.07 37.15
N VAL A 275 -16.69 -8.11 37.52
CA VAL A 275 -15.51 -8.36 36.68
C VAL A 275 -15.49 -9.77 36.11
#